data_AF-A0AAE3H3Z5-F1
#
_entry.id   AF-A0AAE3H3Z5-F1
#
_cell.length_a   1.000
_cell.length_b   1.000
_cell.length_c   1.000
_cell.angle_alpha   90.00
_cell.angle_beta   90.00
_cell.angle_gamma   90.00
#
_symmetry.space_group_name_H-M   'P 1'
#
loop_
_entity.id
_entity.type
_entity.pdbx_description
1 polymer ?
#
loop_
_entity_poly.entity_id
_entity_poly.type
_entity_poly.pdbx_seq_one_letter_code
_entity_poly.pdbx_strand_id
1 'polypeptide(L)'
;MIRLFLGVFTVVLTVNISFGQRTEEHEHCNCIDKIDKITPKLHGHFERKCNGILIEKGEFVNGLKNGAWITYSRKGKLIRKINYDNGLLHGNVEMFDTKGQPKLIGQFEKGKKIGKWIYYTDKARILCEGNFDNNKPIETWTINDKKGKKPVIVYDFNAKKHLLKDTAPLHKNSEVVQNYNTEEWFILFSPDKTYSSKSQPIGGYSFANYMFIELVEVPDNFWDTYLYQKYKVSFKITADNEVTFNSNLFTGEVPDNHLELTFLAVTNPASKIKNIEFSNLQMKLIDIKIKEALSLMPPWIYYEQTDIDLYLHYVINQNLQRK
;
A
#
# COMPACT_ATOMS: atom_id res chain seq x y z
N MET A 1 -80.47 -1.56 25.43
CA MET A 1 -79.37 -2.23 24.72
C MET A 1 -78.66 -1.18 23.85
N ILE A 2 -77.58 -0.58 24.35
CA ILE A 2 -76.75 0.39 23.61
C ILE A 2 -75.30 -0.03 23.83
N ARG A 3 -74.63 -0.51 22.78
CA ARG A 3 -73.19 -0.80 22.78
C ARG A 3 -72.45 0.42 22.24
N LEU A 4 -71.62 1.06 23.06
CA LEU A 4 -70.61 2.00 22.58
C LEU A 4 -69.42 1.19 22.03
N PHE A 5 -69.10 1.38 20.75
CA PHE A 5 -67.83 0.94 20.16
C PHE A 5 -66.81 2.08 20.30
N LEU A 6 -65.78 1.89 21.13
CA LEU A 6 -64.58 2.73 21.08
C LEU A 6 -63.68 2.18 19.97
N GLY A 7 -63.63 2.88 18.84
CA GLY A 7 -62.63 2.63 17.80
C GLY A 7 -61.30 3.26 18.18
N VAL A 8 -60.27 2.44 18.40
CA VAL A 8 -58.90 2.92 18.54
C VAL A 8 -58.32 3.12 17.14
N PHE A 9 -58.09 4.37 16.75
CA PHE A 9 -57.37 4.71 15.52
C PHE A 9 -55.88 4.78 15.82
N THR A 10 -55.12 3.81 15.31
CA THR A 10 -53.65 3.84 15.35
C THR A 10 -53.15 4.68 14.17
N VAL A 11 -52.65 5.88 14.44
CA VAL A 11 -51.95 6.70 13.44
C VAL A 11 -50.51 6.20 13.36
N VAL A 12 -50.17 5.50 12.28
CA VAL A 12 -48.77 5.14 11.98
C VAL A 12 -48.12 6.35 11.29
N LEU A 13 -47.32 7.10 12.05
CA LEU A 13 -46.52 8.20 11.52
C LEU A 13 -45.25 7.62 10.89
N THR A 14 -45.19 7.51 9.56
CA THR A 14 -43.95 7.17 8.86
C THR A 14 -43.09 8.43 8.72
N VAL A 15 -42.07 8.57 9.56
CA VAL A 15 -41.09 9.66 9.44
C VAL A 15 -40.08 9.28 8.35
N ASN A 16 -40.17 9.93 7.18
CA ASN A 16 -39.11 9.87 6.17
C ASN A 16 -37.91 10.68 6.67
N ILE A 17 -36.98 10.04 7.37
CA ILE A 17 -35.70 10.66 7.71
C ILE A 17 -34.83 10.63 6.45
N SER A 18 -34.79 11.73 5.69
CA SER A 18 -33.80 11.90 4.63
C SER A 18 -32.46 12.23 5.28
N PHE A 19 -31.50 11.31 5.23
CA PHE A 19 -30.14 11.60 5.65
C PHE A 19 -29.48 12.53 4.62
N GLY A 20 -29.31 13.80 4.97
CA GLY A 20 -28.62 14.76 4.11
C GLY A 20 -27.12 14.45 4.03
N GLN A 21 -26.58 14.37 2.81
CA GLN A 21 -25.15 14.32 2.57
C GLN A 21 -24.50 15.62 3.05
N ARG A 22 -23.38 15.52 3.75
CA ARG A 22 -22.57 16.66 4.21
C ARG A 22 -21.16 16.51 3.70
N THR A 23 -20.57 17.61 3.24
CA THR A 23 -19.14 17.68 2.93
C THR A 23 -18.40 18.14 4.18
N GLU A 24 -17.42 17.34 4.63
CA GLU A 24 -16.50 17.68 5.72
C GLU A 24 -15.14 18.09 5.14
N GLU A 25 -14.51 19.10 5.74
CA GLU A 25 -13.13 19.50 5.42
C GLU A 25 -12.22 19.18 6.61
N HIS A 26 -11.11 18.50 6.34
CA HIS A 26 -10.10 18.17 7.35
C HIS A 26 -8.77 18.81 6.93
N GLU A 27 -8.31 19.80 7.69
CA GLU A 27 -7.04 20.47 7.45
C GLU A 27 -5.89 19.72 8.14
N HIS A 28 -4.75 19.62 7.45
CA HIS A 28 -3.52 19.14 8.05
C HIS A 28 -2.30 19.68 7.30
N CYS A 29 -1.39 20.32 8.05
CA CYS A 29 -0.26 21.06 7.47
C CYS A 29 -0.77 22.06 6.42
N ASN A 30 -0.44 21.83 5.15
CA ASN A 30 -0.84 22.62 4.00
C ASN A 30 -1.84 21.88 3.09
N CYS A 31 -2.44 20.81 3.58
CA CYS A 31 -3.37 19.95 2.88
C CYS A 31 -4.79 20.08 3.45
N ILE A 32 -5.78 19.93 2.57
CA ILE A 32 -7.20 19.93 2.89
C ILE A 32 -7.82 18.69 2.24
N ASP A 33 -8.42 17.84 3.06
CA ASP A 33 -9.22 16.70 2.62
C ASP A 33 -10.69 17.12 2.59
N LYS A 34 -11.31 17.07 1.42
CA LYS A 34 -12.75 17.29 1.24
C LYS A 34 -13.44 15.97 1.00
N ILE A 35 -14.42 15.65 1.85
CA ILE A 35 -15.04 14.32 1.85
C ILE A 35 -16.54 14.44 2.00
N ASP A 36 -17.26 13.80 1.09
CA ASP A 36 -18.70 13.62 1.23
C ASP A 36 -19.03 12.47 2.21
N LYS A 37 -20.03 12.70 3.05
CA LYS A 37 -20.42 11.78 4.11
C LYS A 37 -21.93 11.71 4.26
N ILE A 38 -22.42 10.49 4.48
CA ILE A 38 -23.78 10.22 4.96
C ILE A 38 -23.63 9.55 6.32
N THR A 39 -23.93 10.29 7.39
CA THR A 39 -23.69 9.81 8.77
C THR A 39 -24.28 8.41 8.98
N PRO A 40 -23.48 7.46 9.53
CA PRO A 40 -22.14 7.60 10.09
C PRO A 40 -20.97 7.29 9.13
N LYS A 41 -21.23 7.02 7.84
CA LYS A 41 -20.24 6.46 6.90
C LYS A 41 -19.79 7.48 5.85
N LEU A 42 -18.54 7.39 5.41
CA LEU A 42 -18.07 8.13 4.23
C LEU A 42 -18.85 7.67 3.01
N HIS A 43 -19.36 8.60 2.20
CA HIS A 43 -20.15 8.28 1.03
C HIS A 43 -20.15 9.46 0.06
N GLY A 44 -19.73 9.24 -1.18
CA GLY A 44 -19.60 10.26 -2.21
C GLY A 44 -18.14 10.58 -2.54
N HIS A 45 -17.89 11.79 -3.02
CA HIS A 45 -16.59 12.18 -3.55
C HIS A 45 -15.56 12.45 -2.44
N PHE A 46 -14.32 12.10 -2.74
CA PHE A 46 -13.14 12.43 -1.95
C PHE A 46 -12.15 13.21 -2.81
N GLU A 47 -11.65 14.33 -2.30
CA GLU A 47 -10.52 15.07 -2.85
C GLU A 47 -9.53 15.44 -1.76
N ARG A 48 -8.24 15.34 -2.07
CA ARG A 48 -7.16 15.92 -1.28
C ARG A 48 -6.44 16.98 -2.09
N LYS A 49 -6.34 18.19 -1.55
CA LYS A 49 -5.57 19.30 -2.11
C LYS A 49 -4.47 19.72 -1.16
N CYS A 50 -3.22 19.75 -1.61
CA CYS A 50 -2.08 20.27 -0.84
C CYS A 50 -1.49 21.49 -1.54
N ASN A 51 -1.30 22.60 -0.80
CA ASN A 51 -0.99 23.91 -1.38
C ASN A 51 -1.97 24.31 -2.51
N GLY A 52 -3.24 23.93 -2.40
CA GLY A 52 -4.25 24.14 -3.45
C GLY A 52 -4.16 23.20 -4.67
N ILE A 53 -3.15 22.33 -4.74
CA ILE A 53 -2.95 21.38 -5.84
C ILE A 53 -3.65 20.06 -5.51
N LEU A 54 -4.48 19.55 -6.43
CA LEU A 54 -5.12 18.25 -6.29
C LEU A 54 -4.08 17.13 -6.38
N ILE A 55 -3.95 16.33 -5.32
CA ILE A 55 -3.00 15.21 -5.26
C ILE A 55 -3.66 13.84 -5.12
N GLU A 56 -4.93 13.77 -4.74
CA GLU A 56 -5.64 12.49 -4.63
C GLU A 56 -7.15 12.72 -4.83
N LYS A 57 -7.82 11.80 -5.52
CA LYS A 57 -9.27 11.78 -5.62
C LYS A 57 -9.84 10.38 -5.80
N GLY A 58 -11.10 10.21 -5.44
CA GLY A 58 -11.86 8.98 -5.69
C GLY A 58 -13.26 9.07 -5.09
N GLU A 59 -13.90 7.91 -4.94
CA GLU A 59 -15.24 7.81 -4.37
C GLU A 59 -15.28 6.82 -3.21
N PHE A 60 -16.12 7.12 -2.23
CA PHE A 60 -16.49 6.21 -1.15
C PHE A 60 -17.94 5.75 -1.31
N VAL A 61 -18.19 4.47 -1.10
CA VAL A 61 -19.53 3.90 -0.94
C VAL A 61 -19.55 3.18 0.40
N ASN A 62 -20.38 3.66 1.33
CA ASN A 62 -20.56 3.05 2.66
C ASN A 62 -19.26 2.88 3.45
N GLY A 63 -18.35 3.85 3.35
CA GLY A 63 -17.07 3.88 4.06
C GLY A 63 -15.93 3.15 3.35
N LEU A 64 -16.18 2.61 2.15
CA LEU A 64 -15.23 1.80 1.38
C LEU A 64 -14.92 2.47 0.04
N LYS A 65 -13.65 2.42 -0.40
CA LYS A 65 -13.26 2.96 -1.72
C LYS A 65 -14.04 2.26 -2.83
N ASN A 66 -14.47 3.02 -3.82
CA ASN A 66 -15.21 2.49 -4.97
C ASN A 66 -14.80 3.24 -6.25
N GLY A 67 -14.75 2.53 -7.37
CA GLY A 67 -14.34 3.09 -8.65
C GLY A 67 -12.85 3.41 -8.72
N ALA A 68 -12.49 4.34 -9.62
CA ALA A 68 -11.10 4.72 -9.85
C ALA A 68 -10.60 5.65 -8.74
N TRP A 69 -9.54 5.22 -8.07
CA TRP A 69 -8.79 6.03 -7.13
C TRP A 69 -7.52 6.55 -7.81
N ILE A 70 -7.38 7.87 -7.88
CA ILE A 70 -6.34 8.52 -8.66
C ILE A 70 -5.45 9.37 -7.76
N THR A 71 -4.15 9.16 -7.84
CA THR A 71 -3.12 9.95 -7.17
C THR A 71 -2.31 10.73 -8.20
N TYR A 72 -2.05 12.00 -7.90
CA TYR A 72 -1.21 12.91 -8.70
C TYR A 72 0.02 13.37 -7.90
N SER A 73 1.09 13.73 -8.60
CA SER A 73 2.21 14.47 -8.02
C SER A 73 1.82 15.92 -7.77
N ARG A 74 2.65 16.66 -7.01
CA ARG A 74 2.50 18.12 -6.87
C ARG A 74 2.62 18.89 -8.19
N LYS A 75 3.21 18.28 -9.22
CA LYS A 75 3.28 18.84 -10.58
C LYS A 75 2.06 18.44 -11.44
N GLY A 76 1.03 17.84 -10.84
CA GLY A 76 -0.19 17.40 -11.51
C GLY A 76 -0.01 16.18 -12.42
N LYS A 77 1.10 15.43 -12.30
CA LYS A 77 1.34 14.22 -13.09
C LYS A 77 0.63 13.03 -12.46
N LEU A 78 0.05 12.16 -13.27
CA LEU A 78 -0.55 10.91 -12.78
C LEU A 78 0.54 10.02 -12.17
N ILE A 79 0.33 9.57 -10.92
CA ILE A 79 1.25 8.66 -10.20
C ILE A 79 0.60 7.31 -10.00
N ARG A 80 -0.70 7.26 -9.71
CA ARG A 80 -1.42 6.00 -9.52
C ARG A 80 -2.83 6.11 -10.05
N LYS A 81 -3.31 5.03 -10.65
CA LYS A 81 -4.71 4.80 -10.97
C LYS A 81 -5.04 3.37 -10.59
N ILE A 82 -5.86 3.22 -9.54
CA ILE A 82 -6.17 1.93 -8.93
C ILE A 82 -7.67 1.86 -8.75
N ASN A 83 -8.27 0.82 -9.32
CA ASN A 83 -9.70 0.64 -9.26
C ASN A 83 -10.12 -0.23 -8.06
N TYR A 84 -11.23 0.14 -7.46
CA TYR A 84 -11.81 -0.53 -6.29
C TYR A 84 -13.28 -0.88 -6.54
N ASP A 85 -13.74 -1.99 -5.96
CA ASP A 85 -15.14 -2.38 -5.86
C ASP A 85 -15.44 -2.71 -4.40
N ASN A 86 -16.25 -1.88 -3.75
CA ASN A 86 -16.61 -2.02 -2.33
C ASN A 86 -15.40 -2.25 -1.41
N GLY A 87 -14.32 -1.49 -1.60
CA GLY A 87 -13.10 -1.53 -0.81
C GLY A 87 -12.12 -2.63 -1.21
N LEU A 88 -12.49 -3.54 -2.12
CA LEU A 88 -11.57 -4.53 -2.69
C LEU A 88 -10.93 -3.99 -3.97
N LEU A 89 -9.66 -4.32 -4.21
CA LEU A 89 -9.02 -4.00 -5.49
C LEU A 89 -9.73 -4.74 -6.63
N HIS A 90 -10.12 -4.03 -7.68
CA HIS A 90 -10.87 -4.59 -8.80
C HIS A 90 -10.63 -3.80 -10.08
N GLY A 91 -10.17 -4.45 -11.15
CA GLY A 91 -9.79 -3.82 -12.41
C GLY A 91 -8.31 -3.49 -12.49
N ASN A 92 -7.96 -2.55 -13.35
CA ASN A 92 -6.57 -2.21 -13.65
C ASN A 92 -5.87 -1.48 -12.50
N VAL A 93 -4.58 -1.76 -12.36
CA VAL A 93 -3.63 -1.03 -11.52
C VAL A 93 -2.53 -0.50 -12.41
N GLU A 94 -2.36 0.81 -12.38
CA GLU A 94 -1.31 1.52 -13.10
C GLU A 94 -0.59 2.44 -12.12
N MET A 95 0.73 2.34 -12.06
CA MET A 95 1.58 3.24 -11.29
C MET A 95 2.67 3.80 -12.18
N PHE A 96 2.99 5.07 -11.97
CA PHE A 96 3.95 5.84 -12.74
C PHE A 96 4.90 6.60 -11.82
N ASP A 97 6.09 6.91 -12.32
CA ASP A 97 6.98 7.87 -11.69
C ASP A 97 6.57 9.31 -12.05
N THR A 98 7.29 10.30 -11.51
CA THR A 98 7.01 11.72 -11.79
C THR A 98 7.40 12.20 -13.17
N LYS A 99 8.14 11.39 -13.93
CA LYS A 99 8.42 11.59 -15.35
C LYS A 99 7.34 10.97 -16.23
N GLY A 100 6.36 10.27 -15.64
CA GLY A 100 5.29 9.57 -16.33
C GLY A 100 5.70 8.18 -16.85
N GLN A 101 6.85 7.66 -16.41
CA GLN A 101 7.29 6.32 -16.77
C GLN A 101 6.55 5.28 -15.94
N PRO A 102 6.19 4.12 -16.51
CA PRO A 102 5.51 3.07 -15.77
C PRO A 102 6.42 2.52 -14.67
N LYS A 103 5.83 2.24 -13.51
CA LYS A 103 6.44 1.52 -12.37
C LYS A 103 5.82 0.14 -12.18
N LEU A 104 4.49 0.06 -12.36
CA LEU A 104 3.71 -1.16 -12.20
C LEU A 104 2.49 -1.12 -13.10
N ILE A 105 2.23 -2.24 -13.77
CA ILE A 105 0.96 -2.51 -14.43
C ILE A 105 0.49 -3.92 -14.02
N GLY A 106 -0.79 -4.04 -13.68
CA GLY A 106 -1.42 -5.32 -13.35
C GLY A 106 -2.94 -5.20 -13.25
N GLN A 107 -3.58 -6.30 -12.86
CA GLN A 107 -5.04 -6.35 -12.74
C GLN A 107 -5.46 -7.15 -11.52
N PHE A 108 -6.55 -6.70 -10.89
CA PHE A 108 -7.28 -7.43 -9.86
C PHE A 108 -8.68 -7.82 -10.32
N GLU A 109 -9.17 -8.92 -9.77
CA GLU A 109 -10.58 -9.27 -9.75
C GLU A 109 -10.97 -9.64 -8.32
N LYS A 110 -11.87 -8.85 -7.71
CA LYS A 110 -12.40 -9.08 -6.35
C LYS A 110 -11.31 -9.28 -5.29
N GLY A 111 -10.29 -8.43 -5.33
CA GLY A 111 -9.15 -8.46 -4.40
C GLY A 111 -8.09 -9.51 -4.75
N LYS A 112 -8.25 -10.28 -5.84
CA LYS A 112 -7.26 -11.26 -6.29
C LYS A 112 -6.52 -10.79 -7.53
N LYS A 113 -5.21 -10.94 -7.55
CA LYS A 113 -4.39 -10.69 -8.75
C LYS A 113 -4.77 -11.66 -9.85
N ILE A 114 -4.89 -11.12 -11.06
CA ILE A 114 -5.11 -11.90 -12.28
C ILE A 114 -4.24 -11.39 -13.42
N GLY A 115 -4.01 -12.24 -14.41
CA GLY A 115 -3.34 -11.89 -15.66
C GLY A 115 -1.89 -11.50 -15.48
N LYS A 116 -1.38 -10.72 -16.44
CA LYS A 116 0.02 -10.31 -16.51
C LYS A 116 0.31 -9.17 -15.54
N TRP A 117 1.39 -9.32 -14.79
CA TRP A 117 1.94 -8.32 -13.87
C TRP A 117 3.33 -7.94 -14.32
N ILE A 118 3.59 -6.63 -14.43
CA ILE A 118 4.87 -6.08 -14.90
C ILE A 118 5.30 -4.97 -13.96
N TYR A 119 6.50 -5.12 -13.41
CA TYR A 119 7.20 -4.13 -12.59
C TYR A 119 8.36 -3.57 -13.40
N TYR A 120 8.58 -2.27 -13.31
CA TYR A 120 9.55 -1.57 -14.13
C TYR A 120 10.66 -0.93 -13.29
N THR A 121 11.83 -0.75 -13.89
CA THR A 121 12.90 0.09 -13.34
C THR A 121 12.57 1.58 -13.54
N ASP A 122 13.36 2.45 -12.89
CA ASP A 122 13.42 3.91 -13.08
C ASP A 122 13.57 4.40 -14.54
N LYS A 123 13.95 3.51 -15.45
CA LYS A 123 14.17 3.75 -16.88
C LYS A 123 13.14 3.06 -17.76
N ALA A 124 11.98 2.72 -17.19
CA ALA A 124 10.86 2.08 -17.89
C ALA A 124 11.23 0.74 -18.55
N ARG A 125 12.18 -0.01 -17.98
CA ARG A 125 12.52 -1.37 -18.43
C ARG A 125 11.91 -2.40 -17.50
N ILE A 126 11.59 -3.58 -18.01
CA ILE A 126 11.01 -4.66 -17.20
C ILE A 126 12.02 -5.10 -16.14
N LEU A 127 11.65 -4.97 -14.88
CA LEU A 127 12.40 -5.44 -13.71
C LEU A 127 11.92 -6.82 -13.27
N CYS A 128 10.60 -7.02 -13.21
CA CYS A 128 9.99 -8.27 -12.80
C CYS A 128 8.68 -8.45 -13.58
N GLU A 129 8.42 -9.66 -14.07
CA GLU A 129 7.13 -9.97 -14.70
C GLU A 129 6.73 -11.43 -14.53
N GLY A 130 5.43 -11.67 -14.62
CA GLY A 130 4.83 -13.00 -14.63
C GLY A 130 3.31 -12.92 -14.64
N ASN A 131 2.67 -14.07 -14.52
CA ASN A 131 1.21 -14.19 -14.54
C ASN A 131 0.67 -14.65 -13.18
N PHE A 132 -0.53 -14.16 -12.85
CA PHE A 132 -1.35 -14.66 -11.74
C PHE A 132 -2.66 -15.25 -12.25
N ASP A 133 -3.10 -16.34 -11.63
CA ASP A 133 -4.47 -16.84 -11.67
C ASP A 133 -5.03 -16.81 -10.25
N ASN A 134 -5.93 -15.86 -9.96
CA ASN A 134 -6.61 -15.74 -8.67
C ASN A 134 -5.64 -15.73 -7.46
N ASN A 135 -4.69 -14.80 -7.43
CA ASN A 135 -3.58 -14.71 -6.45
C ASN A 135 -2.51 -15.81 -6.53
N LYS A 136 -2.68 -16.84 -7.36
CA LYS A 136 -1.68 -17.90 -7.53
C LYS A 136 -0.73 -17.52 -8.66
N PRO A 137 0.58 -17.38 -8.40
CA PRO A 137 1.54 -17.18 -9.47
C PRO A 137 1.59 -18.45 -10.33
N ILE A 138 1.51 -18.28 -11.64
CA ILE A 138 1.55 -19.38 -12.61
C ILE A 138 2.70 -19.19 -13.59
N GLU A 139 3.08 -20.29 -14.24
CA GLU A 139 4.14 -20.31 -15.25
C GLU A 139 5.47 -19.77 -14.71
N THR A 140 6.27 -19.13 -15.57
CA THR A 140 7.55 -18.55 -15.20
C THR A 140 7.41 -17.12 -14.77
N TRP A 141 8.00 -16.80 -13.62
CA TRP A 141 8.29 -15.43 -13.22
C TRP A 141 9.74 -15.09 -13.46
N THR A 142 9.99 -13.94 -14.07
CA THR A 142 11.33 -13.48 -14.43
C THR A 142 11.65 -12.21 -13.67
N ILE A 143 12.82 -12.16 -13.03
CA ILE A 143 13.44 -10.95 -12.50
C ILE A 143 14.68 -10.65 -13.32
N ASN A 144 14.77 -9.44 -13.83
CA ASN A 144 15.91 -8.91 -14.56
C ASN A 144 16.88 -8.19 -13.63
N ASP A 145 18.11 -7.96 -14.11
CA ASP A 145 19.06 -7.11 -13.41
C ASP A 145 18.51 -5.68 -13.19
N LYS A 146 19.15 -4.90 -12.32
CA LYS A 146 18.77 -3.50 -12.03
C LYS A 146 18.64 -2.60 -13.27
N LYS A 147 19.26 -2.99 -14.38
CA LYS A 147 19.23 -2.24 -15.65
C LYS A 147 18.12 -2.74 -16.58
N GLY A 148 17.35 -3.75 -16.19
CA GLY A 148 16.33 -4.42 -16.98
C GLY A 148 16.88 -5.06 -18.26
N LYS A 149 18.15 -5.48 -18.27
CA LYS A 149 18.84 -5.94 -19.49
C LYS A 149 18.87 -7.44 -19.70
N LYS A 150 18.96 -8.21 -18.61
CA LYS A 150 19.05 -9.67 -18.67
C LYS A 150 18.36 -10.30 -17.46
N PRO A 151 17.77 -11.49 -17.62
CA PRO A 151 17.22 -12.24 -16.51
C PRO A 151 18.35 -12.65 -15.57
N VAL A 152 18.07 -12.57 -14.28
CA VAL A 152 18.96 -13.02 -13.19
C VAL A 152 18.26 -14.05 -12.31
N ILE A 153 16.92 -14.01 -12.24
CA ILE A 153 16.12 -15.07 -11.63
C ILE A 153 15.00 -15.42 -12.59
N VAL A 154 14.81 -16.72 -12.81
CA VAL A 154 13.65 -17.27 -13.49
C VAL A 154 13.14 -18.43 -12.63
N TYR A 155 11.93 -18.30 -12.10
CA TYR A 155 11.30 -19.33 -11.29
C TYR A 155 10.04 -19.84 -11.99
N ASP A 156 9.94 -21.15 -12.16
CA ASP A 156 8.77 -21.83 -12.73
C ASP A 156 7.88 -22.29 -11.57
N PHE A 157 6.71 -21.65 -11.42
CA PHE A 157 5.75 -21.97 -10.37
C PHE A 157 4.98 -23.26 -10.61
N ASN A 158 4.87 -23.70 -11.87
CA ASN A 158 4.24 -24.98 -12.21
C ASN A 158 5.19 -26.13 -11.87
N ALA A 159 6.48 -25.99 -12.23
CA ALA A 159 7.51 -26.98 -11.93
C ALA A 159 8.13 -26.84 -10.53
N LYS A 160 7.78 -25.78 -9.79
CA LYS A 160 8.28 -25.43 -8.45
C LYS A 160 9.81 -25.40 -8.35
N LYS A 161 10.50 -24.85 -9.36
CA LYS A 161 11.97 -24.82 -9.42
C LYS A 161 12.51 -23.53 -10.03
N HIS A 162 13.73 -23.17 -9.62
CA HIS A 162 14.51 -22.14 -10.28
C HIS A 162 15.05 -22.69 -11.60
N LEU A 163 14.74 -22.04 -12.72
CA LEU A 163 15.36 -22.28 -14.03
C LEU A 163 16.66 -21.47 -14.17
N LEU A 164 16.70 -20.30 -13.53
CA LEU A 164 17.88 -19.45 -13.40
C LEU A 164 17.87 -18.81 -12.02
N LYS A 165 19.03 -18.79 -11.35
CA LYS A 165 19.22 -18.09 -10.08
C LYS A 165 20.67 -17.60 -9.97
N ASP A 166 20.90 -16.36 -10.38
CA ASP A 166 22.12 -15.64 -10.08
C ASP A 166 22.12 -15.25 -8.58
N THR A 167 23.26 -15.43 -7.90
CA THR A 167 23.40 -15.17 -6.47
C THR A 167 23.79 -13.73 -6.16
N ALA A 168 24.07 -12.91 -7.19
CA ALA A 168 24.39 -11.51 -6.99
C ALA A 168 23.20 -10.76 -6.36
N PRO A 169 23.43 -9.96 -5.30
CA PRO A 169 22.36 -9.22 -4.65
C PRO A 169 21.70 -8.24 -5.62
N LEU A 170 20.38 -8.41 -5.77
CA LEU A 170 19.56 -7.65 -6.70
C LEU A 170 19.48 -6.16 -6.38
N HIS A 171 19.59 -5.76 -5.11
CA HIS A 171 19.53 -4.37 -4.62
C HIS A 171 20.59 -4.09 -3.56
N LYS A 172 20.94 -2.81 -3.38
CA LYS A 172 21.85 -2.38 -2.31
C LYS A 172 21.02 -2.16 -1.04
N ASN A 173 21.66 -2.30 0.11
CA ASN A 173 21.07 -2.08 1.44
C ASN A 173 20.71 -0.62 1.71
N SER A 174 21.14 0.28 0.83
CA SER A 174 20.66 1.63 0.85
C SER A 174 20.47 2.17 -0.56
N GLU A 175 19.45 3.02 -0.70
CA GLU A 175 19.13 3.69 -1.93
C GLU A 175 18.83 5.16 -1.66
N VAL A 176 19.38 6.04 -2.48
CA VAL A 176 19.02 7.45 -2.42
C VAL A 176 17.82 7.66 -3.33
N VAL A 177 16.65 7.93 -2.75
CA VAL A 177 15.44 8.28 -3.49
C VAL A 177 15.21 9.77 -3.42
N GLN A 178 14.71 10.35 -4.49
CA GLN A 178 14.27 11.73 -4.48
C GLN A 178 12.75 11.73 -4.24
N ASN A 179 12.26 12.47 -3.25
CA ASN A 179 10.85 12.82 -3.23
C ASN A 179 10.65 13.80 -4.38
N TYR A 180 10.14 13.31 -5.49
CA TYR A 180 9.94 14.11 -6.68
C TYR A 180 8.84 15.19 -6.53
N ASN A 181 8.09 15.18 -5.43
CA ASN A 181 7.17 16.25 -5.05
C ASN A 181 7.87 17.40 -4.32
N THR A 182 8.86 17.12 -3.46
CA THR A 182 9.62 18.15 -2.72
C THR A 182 11.00 18.45 -3.30
N GLU A 183 11.45 17.63 -4.26
CA GLU A 183 12.81 17.56 -4.82
C GLU A 183 13.90 17.24 -3.79
N GLU A 184 13.51 16.88 -2.57
CA GLU A 184 14.41 16.46 -1.50
C GLU A 184 14.95 15.05 -1.76
N TRP A 185 16.13 14.76 -1.22
CA TRP A 185 16.78 13.47 -1.32
C TRP A 185 16.69 12.72 0.01
N PHE A 186 16.48 11.42 -0.06
CA PHE A 186 16.23 10.53 1.07
C PHE A 186 17.12 9.31 0.95
N ILE A 187 17.62 8.79 2.06
CA ILE A 187 18.33 7.52 2.10
C ILE A 187 17.38 6.47 2.67
N LEU A 188 17.00 5.52 1.83
CA LEU A 188 16.36 4.29 2.25
C LEU A 188 17.44 3.38 2.80
N PHE A 189 17.23 2.78 3.97
CA PHE A 189 18.13 1.78 4.53
C PHE A 189 17.35 0.50 4.83
N SER A 190 17.85 -0.59 4.27
CA SER A 190 17.39 -1.96 4.43
C SER A 190 18.55 -2.78 5.01
N PRO A 191 18.57 -3.10 6.31
CA PRO A 191 19.65 -3.89 6.86
C PRO A 191 19.74 -5.26 6.16
N ASP A 192 20.96 -5.66 5.78
CA ASP A 192 21.21 -7.04 5.34
C ASP A 192 21.06 -7.97 6.54
N LYS A 193 19.85 -8.50 6.72
CA LYS A 193 19.57 -9.57 7.66
C LYS A 193 19.37 -10.87 6.88
N THR A 194 20.09 -11.91 7.29
CA THR A 194 19.78 -13.28 6.86
C THR A 194 18.55 -13.75 7.64
N TYR A 195 17.41 -13.85 6.97
CA TYR A 195 16.19 -14.34 7.60
C TYR A 195 16.11 -15.86 7.49
N SER A 196 15.89 -16.54 8.61
CA SER A 196 15.68 -17.99 8.64
C SER A 196 14.22 -18.30 8.35
N SER A 197 13.79 -18.16 7.10
CA SER A 197 12.53 -18.77 6.67
C SER A 197 12.79 -19.71 5.52
N LYS A 198 12.13 -20.87 5.58
CA LYS A 198 12.17 -21.84 4.50
C LYS A 198 11.43 -21.30 3.28
N SER A 199 10.33 -20.58 3.48
CA SER A 199 9.61 -19.87 2.42
C SER A 199 10.22 -18.48 2.20
N GLN A 200 10.25 -17.98 0.97
CA GLN A 200 10.92 -16.72 0.65
C GLN A 200 10.22 -15.96 -0.47
N PRO A 201 10.27 -14.61 -0.49
CA PRO A 201 9.79 -13.85 -1.63
C PRO A 201 10.62 -14.17 -2.88
N ILE A 202 10.02 -14.10 -4.07
CA ILE A 202 10.80 -14.17 -5.31
C ILE A 202 11.80 -13.01 -5.35
N GLY A 203 13.06 -13.30 -5.69
CA GLY A 203 14.14 -12.30 -5.61
C GLY A 203 14.79 -12.15 -4.22
N GLY A 204 14.27 -12.83 -3.20
CA GLY A 204 14.78 -12.75 -1.84
C GLY A 204 14.38 -11.46 -1.11
N TYR A 205 14.73 -11.40 0.18
CA TYR A 205 14.21 -10.38 1.09
C TYR A 205 14.65 -8.96 0.77
N SER A 206 15.88 -8.77 0.29
CA SER A 206 16.37 -7.45 -0.14
C SER A 206 15.55 -6.89 -1.31
N PHE A 207 15.24 -7.74 -2.30
CA PHE A 207 14.36 -7.37 -3.41
C PHE A 207 12.94 -7.09 -2.92
N ALA A 208 12.39 -7.92 -2.03
CA ALA A 208 11.06 -7.68 -1.47
C ALA A 208 10.99 -6.35 -0.69
N ASN A 209 12.02 -5.99 0.08
CA ASN A 209 12.05 -4.70 0.75
C ASN A 209 12.07 -3.55 -0.26
N TYR A 210 12.95 -3.62 -1.27
CA TYR A 210 12.99 -2.66 -2.36
C TYR A 210 11.62 -2.49 -3.03
N MET A 211 10.96 -3.59 -3.36
CA MET A 211 9.63 -3.54 -3.98
C MET A 211 8.58 -2.93 -3.05
N PHE A 212 8.58 -3.26 -1.76
CA PHE A 212 7.64 -2.68 -0.81
C PHE A 212 7.83 -1.16 -0.69
N ILE A 213 9.08 -0.68 -0.69
CA ILE A 213 9.41 0.76 -0.76
C ILE A 213 8.81 1.40 -2.01
N GLU A 214 9.08 0.82 -3.17
CA GLU A 214 8.66 1.40 -4.44
C GLU A 214 7.13 1.43 -4.60
N LEU A 215 6.43 0.55 -3.89
CA LEU A 215 4.98 0.38 -3.96
C LEU A 215 4.23 1.13 -2.86
N VAL A 216 4.84 1.37 -1.70
CA VAL A 216 4.20 2.14 -0.63
C VAL A 216 4.25 3.64 -0.94
N GLU A 217 3.08 4.25 -0.97
CA GLU A 217 2.96 5.69 -1.13
C GLU A 217 2.97 6.34 0.26
N VAL A 218 4.09 6.96 0.61
CA VAL A 218 4.21 7.80 1.80
C VAL A 218 3.58 9.15 1.48
N PRO A 219 2.48 9.53 2.14
CA PRO A 219 1.82 10.78 1.79
C PRO A 219 2.70 11.98 2.11
N ASP A 220 2.62 13.01 1.28
CA ASP A 220 3.53 14.17 1.28
C ASP A 220 3.68 14.86 2.65
N ASN A 221 2.61 14.91 3.42
CA ASN A 221 2.55 15.56 4.73
C ASN A 221 3.26 14.79 5.85
N PHE A 222 3.72 13.57 5.58
CA PHE A 222 4.43 12.79 6.59
C PHE A 222 5.95 12.95 6.50
N TRP A 223 6.51 13.35 5.35
CA TRP A 223 7.95 13.34 5.08
C TRP A 223 8.79 14.24 6.00
N ASP A 224 8.25 15.35 6.51
CA ASP A 224 8.91 16.28 7.44
C ASP A 224 8.46 16.10 8.90
N THR A 225 7.77 15.01 9.20
CA THR A 225 7.24 14.73 10.54
C THR A 225 7.98 13.61 11.24
N TYR A 226 7.95 13.61 12.56
CA TYR A 226 8.29 12.44 13.36
C TYR A 226 7.05 11.53 13.47
N LEU A 227 7.04 10.41 12.77
CA LEU A 227 6.04 9.35 12.93
C LEU A 227 6.75 8.04 13.17
N TYR A 228 6.42 7.34 14.24
CA TYR A 228 6.94 6.01 14.52
C TYR A 228 5.78 5.05 14.75
N GLN A 229 5.55 4.14 13.80
CA GLN A 229 4.53 3.12 13.92
C GLN A 229 5.09 1.75 13.57
N LYS A 230 4.83 0.76 14.41
CA LYS A 230 5.09 -0.64 14.09
C LYS A 230 3.83 -1.31 13.59
N TYR A 231 3.99 -2.17 12.58
CA TYR A 231 2.94 -3.08 12.13
C TYR A 231 3.46 -4.51 12.20
N LYS A 232 2.58 -5.43 12.58
CA LYS A 232 2.79 -6.86 12.41
C LYS A 232 1.96 -7.32 11.22
N VAL A 233 2.63 -7.89 10.23
CA VAL A 233 2.03 -8.48 9.03
C VAL A 233 2.22 -9.98 9.09
N SER A 234 1.12 -10.72 9.19
CA SER A 234 1.15 -12.18 9.15
C SER A 234 0.75 -12.63 7.75
N PHE A 235 1.71 -13.19 7.02
CA PHE A 235 1.47 -13.83 5.73
C PHE A 235 1.09 -15.28 5.93
N LYS A 236 0.10 -15.73 5.15
CA LYS A 236 -0.23 -17.13 4.97
C LYS A 236 0.02 -17.51 3.52
N ILE A 237 0.96 -18.41 3.31
CA ILE A 237 1.37 -18.94 2.00
C ILE A 237 0.92 -20.39 1.91
N THR A 238 0.15 -20.72 0.88
CA THR A 238 -0.33 -22.08 0.63
C THR A 238 0.64 -22.88 -0.24
N ALA A 239 0.43 -24.18 -0.37
CA ALA A 239 1.29 -25.07 -1.16
C ALA A 239 1.27 -24.80 -2.68
N ASP A 240 0.31 -24.03 -3.16
CA ASP A 240 0.17 -23.50 -4.52
C ASP A 240 0.63 -22.04 -4.63
N ASN A 241 1.33 -21.51 -3.61
CA ASN A 241 1.88 -20.15 -3.56
C ASN A 241 0.81 -19.04 -3.57
N GLU A 242 -0.44 -19.34 -3.24
CA GLU A 242 -1.43 -18.30 -2.94
C GLU A 242 -0.99 -17.60 -1.64
N VAL A 243 -0.85 -16.29 -1.71
CA VAL A 243 -0.46 -15.47 -0.56
C VAL A 243 -1.65 -14.65 -0.09
N THR A 244 -1.98 -14.80 1.18
CA THR A 244 -2.88 -13.89 1.89
C THR A 244 -2.12 -13.25 3.04
N PHE A 245 -2.53 -12.07 3.47
CA PHE A 245 -1.90 -11.41 4.60
C PHE A 245 -2.93 -10.66 5.44
N ASN A 246 -2.59 -10.46 6.70
CA ASN A 246 -3.27 -9.53 7.58
C ASN A 246 -2.21 -8.63 8.23
N SER A 247 -2.46 -7.33 8.27
CA SER A 247 -1.59 -6.35 8.93
C SER A 247 -2.35 -5.60 10.01
N ASN A 248 -1.72 -5.46 11.17
CA ASN A 248 -2.27 -4.72 12.31
C ASN A 248 -1.19 -3.86 12.95
N LEU A 249 -1.62 -2.76 13.59
CA LEU A 249 -0.74 -1.98 14.45
C LEU A 249 -0.17 -2.88 15.55
N PHE A 250 1.12 -2.74 15.81
CA PHE A 250 1.85 -3.51 16.79
C PHE A 250 2.44 -2.57 17.85
N THR A 251 2.19 -2.86 19.12
CA THR A 251 2.63 -2.02 20.25
C THR A 251 3.72 -2.69 21.09
N GLY A 252 4.04 -3.95 20.80
CA GLY A 252 5.05 -4.71 21.53
C GLY A 252 6.49 -4.41 21.12
N GLU A 253 7.41 -5.07 21.83
CA GLU A 253 8.78 -5.22 21.37
C GLU A 253 8.84 -6.23 20.24
N VAL A 254 9.67 -5.95 19.25
CA VAL A 254 9.78 -6.87 18.13
C VAL A 254 10.74 -8.00 18.54
N PRO A 255 10.34 -9.28 18.43
CA PRO A 255 11.15 -10.41 18.92
C PRO A 255 12.51 -10.48 18.22
N ASP A 256 13.57 -10.98 18.85
CA ASP A 256 14.84 -11.16 18.12
C ASP A 256 14.69 -12.14 16.93
N ASN A 257 15.52 -11.98 15.88
CA ASN A 257 15.54 -12.83 14.67
C ASN A 257 14.24 -12.91 13.84
N HIS A 258 13.42 -11.87 13.84
CA HIS A 258 12.21 -11.76 13.01
C HIS A 258 12.49 -11.19 11.61
N LEU A 259 11.55 -11.40 10.67
CA LEU A 259 11.54 -10.71 9.39
C LEU A 259 11.11 -9.25 9.59
N GLU A 260 11.94 -8.32 9.12
CA GLU A 260 11.70 -6.88 9.24
C GLU A 260 11.86 -6.24 7.87
N LEU A 261 10.86 -5.51 7.39
CA LEU A 261 11.03 -4.55 6.29
C LEU A 261 11.15 -3.19 6.95
N THR A 262 12.38 -2.76 7.15
CA THR A 262 12.70 -1.43 7.68
C THR A 262 12.82 -0.47 6.51
N PHE A 263 12.21 0.71 6.60
CA PHE A 263 12.81 1.95 6.07
C PHE A 263 11.96 3.18 6.39
N LEU A 264 12.63 4.21 6.90
CA LEU A 264 12.64 5.60 6.40
C LEU A 264 13.61 6.37 7.33
N ALA A 265 14.90 6.33 6.99
CA ALA A 265 15.90 7.13 7.67
C ALA A 265 16.00 8.47 6.94
N VAL A 266 15.14 9.41 7.31
CA VAL A 266 15.24 10.77 6.75
C VAL A 266 16.39 11.52 7.39
N THR A 267 17.17 12.19 6.56
CA THR A 267 18.14 13.22 6.93
C THR A 267 17.60 14.58 6.54
N ASN A 268 16.69 15.14 7.35
CA ASN A 268 16.43 16.57 7.39
C ASN A 268 17.28 17.12 8.55
N PRO A 269 17.86 18.35 8.50
CA PRO A 269 18.38 18.95 9.72
C PRO A 269 17.30 18.89 10.80
N ALA A 270 17.68 18.55 12.03
CA ALA A 270 16.73 18.33 13.13
C ALA A 270 15.75 19.49 13.34
N SER A 271 16.15 20.71 12.93
CA SER A 271 15.33 21.92 12.93
C SER A 271 14.13 21.92 11.98
N LYS A 272 14.10 21.06 10.96
CA LYS A 272 12.97 20.95 10.02
C LYS A 272 11.97 19.85 10.37
N ILE A 273 12.29 18.98 11.33
CA ILE A 273 11.38 17.91 11.76
C ILE A 273 10.27 18.51 12.63
N LYS A 274 9.03 18.26 12.26
CA LYS A 274 7.85 18.66 13.03
C LYS A 274 7.33 17.50 13.86
N ASN A 275 6.92 17.79 15.09
CA ASN A 275 6.19 16.85 15.92
C ASN A 275 4.70 17.14 15.78
N ILE A 276 3.93 16.22 15.19
CA ILE A 276 2.53 16.44 14.81
C ILE A 276 1.70 15.25 15.28
N GLU A 277 0.53 15.53 15.87
CA GLU A 277 -0.50 14.53 16.12
C GLU A 277 -1.36 14.33 14.86
N PHE A 278 -1.54 13.08 14.45
CA PHE A 278 -2.34 12.73 13.27
C PHE A 278 -3.77 12.37 13.66
N SER A 279 -4.73 12.76 12.83
CA SER A 279 -6.13 12.37 13.03
C SER A 279 -6.35 10.88 12.78
N ASN A 280 -7.42 10.32 13.34
CA ASN A 280 -7.81 8.92 13.12
C ASN A 280 -7.99 8.59 11.64
N LEU A 281 -8.48 9.53 10.84
CA LEU A 281 -8.63 9.37 9.40
C LEU A 281 -7.26 9.22 8.72
N GLN A 282 -6.30 10.08 9.07
CA GLN A 282 -4.96 10.05 8.48
C GLN A 282 -4.23 8.74 8.81
N MET A 283 -4.30 8.29 10.06
CA MET A 283 -3.72 7.00 10.47
C MET A 283 -4.37 5.84 9.71
N LYS A 284 -5.69 5.87 9.51
CA LYS A 284 -6.40 4.87 8.69
C LYS A 284 -5.97 4.90 7.23
N LEU A 285 -5.70 6.07 6.67
CA LEU A 285 -5.22 6.19 5.29
C LEU A 285 -3.81 5.58 5.13
N ILE A 286 -2.91 5.77 6.11
CA ILE A 286 -1.59 5.11 6.10
C ILE A 286 -1.75 3.58 6.10
N ASP A 287 -2.60 3.05 6.98
CA ASP A 287 -2.86 1.60 7.03
C ASP A 287 -3.37 1.06 5.69
N ILE A 288 -4.26 1.81 5.02
CA ILE A 288 -4.72 1.48 3.65
C ILE A 288 -3.55 1.47 2.67
N LYS A 289 -2.65 2.46 2.68
CA LYS A 289 -1.50 2.53 1.76
C LYS A 289 -0.53 1.37 1.98
N ILE A 290 -0.30 0.96 3.24
CA ILE A 290 0.54 -0.19 3.58
C ILE A 290 -0.10 -1.48 3.05
N LYS A 291 -1.38 -1.72 3.32
CA LYS A 291 -2.12 -2.91 2.84
C LYS A 291 -2.16 -2.96 1.31
N GLU A 292 -2.37 -1.82 0.67
CA GLU A 292 -2.32 -1.70 -0.78
C GLU A 292 -0.92 -2.07 -1.31
N ALA A 293 0.16 -1.52 -0.76
CA ALA A 293 1.52 -1.86 -1.16
C ALA A 293 1.83 -3.36 -0.99
N LEU A 294 1.46 -3.96 0.14
CA LEU A 294 1.59 -5.41 0.39
C LEU A 294 0.81 -6.23 -0.65
N SER A 295 -0.38 -5.78 -1.02
CA SER A 295 -1.20 -6.43 -2.06
C SER A 295 -0.57 -6.32 -3.45
N LEU A 296 0.29 -5.33 -3.70
CA LEU A 296 0.94 -5.11 -5.00
C LEU A 296 2.27 -5.87 -5.15
N MET A 297 2.81 -6.45 -4.08
CA MET A 297 4.11 -7.13 -4.06
C MET A 297 4.23 -8.31 -5.06
N PRO A 298 5.43 -8.56 -5.62
CA PRO A 298 5.71 -9.81 -6.35
C PRO A 298 5.45 -11.07 -5.51
N PRO A 299 5.33 -12.27 -6.13
CA PRO A 299 4.93 -13.49 -5.43
C PRO A 299 5.97 -14.01 -4.45
N TRP A 300 5.51 -14.95 -3.61
CA TRP A 300 6.36 -15.72 -2.71
C TRP A 300 6.53 -17.15 -3.22
N ILE A 301 7.64 -17.77 -2.83
CA ILE A 301 7.95 -19.17 -3.07
C ILE A 301 7.80 -19.94 -1.76
N TYR A 302 6.84 -20.88 -1.77
CA TYR A 302 6.61 -21.84 -0.71
C TYR A 302 7.65 -22.96 -0.79
N TYR A 303 8.28 -23.27 0.35
CA TYR A 303 9.08 -24.47 0.50
C TYR A 303 8.49 -25.42 1.55
N GLU A 304 8.19 -24.92 2.76
CA GLU A 304 7.61 -25.73 3.84
C GLU A 304 6.79 -24.90 4.84
N GLN A 305 7.18 -23.64 5.07
CA GLN A 305 6.56 -22.75 6.06
C GLN A 305 5.37 -21.99 5.46
N THR A 306 4.23 -22.03 6.15
CA THR A 306 2.99 -21.38 5.73
C THR A 306 2.80 -20.01 6.36
N ASP A 307 3.26 -19.80 7.60
CA ASP A 307 2.99 -18.60 8.37
C ASP A 307 4.27 -17.80 8.59
N ILE A 308 4.31 -16.57 8.08
CA ILE A 308 5.48 -15.67 8.19
C ILE A 308 5.03 -14.37 8.84
N ASP A 309 5.60 -14.08 10.00
CA ASP A 309 5.43 -12.78 10.65
C ASP A 309 6.51 -11.81 10.15
N LEU A 310 6.05 -10.74 9.53
CA LEU A 310 6.83 -9.60 9.09
C LEU A 310 6.51 -8.39 9.96
N TYR A 311 7.53 -7.72 10.46
CA TYR A 311 7.37 -6.46 11.16
C TYR A 311 7.75 -5.29 10.24
N LEU A 312 6.84 -4.34 10.10
CA LEU A 312 7.08 -3.11 9.37
C LEU A 312 7.33 -1.99 10.36
N HIS A 313 8.46 -1.33 10.24
CA HIS A 313 8.72 -0.07 10.92
C HIS A 313 8.42 1.08 9.97
N TYR A 314 7.26 1.69 10.14
CA TYR A 314 6.91 2.95 9.48
C TYR A 314 7.43 4.08 10.35
N VAL A 315 8.72 4.36 10.22
CA VAL A 315 9.38 5.51 10.85
C VAL A 315 9.45 6.60 9.82
N ILE A 316 9.20 7.86 10.14
CA ILE A 316 9.57 8.97 9.27
C ILE A 316 10.34 9.95 10.15
N ASN A 317 11.59 10.24 9.78
CA ASN A 317 12.59 10.97 10.57
C ASN A 317 12.82 10.39 11.97
N GLN A 318 13.98 9.76 12.24
CA GLN A 318 14.34 9.43 13.63
C GLN A 318 15.00 10.65 14.29
N ASN A 319 14.44 11.15 15.39
CA ASN A 319 15.13 12.16 16.19
C ASN A 319 16.29 11.49 16.96
N LEU A 320 17.49 11.51 16.40
CA LEU A 320 18.70 10.95 17.02
C LEU A 320 19.17 11.75 18.26
N GLN A 321 18.50 12.84 18.64
CA GLN A 321 18.89 13.70 19.78
C GLN A 321 18.40 13.23 21.16
N ARG A 322 17.96 11.99 21.32
CA ARG A 322 17.75 11.41 22.65
C ARG A 322 18.57 10.14 22.80
N LYS A 323 19.81 10.33 23.26
CA LYS A 323 20.53 9.34 24.07
C LYS A 323 20.25 9.62 25.54
#